data_AF-U4R4F5-F1
#
_entry.id   AF-U4R4F5-F1
#
_cell.length_a   1.000
_cell.length_b   1.000
_cell.length_c   1.000
_cell.angle_alpha   90.00
_cell.angle_beta   90.00
_cell.angle_gamma   90.00
#
_symmetry.space_group_name_H-M   'P 1'
#
loop_
_entity.id
_entity.type
_entity.pdbx_description
1 polymer ?
#
loop_
_entity_poly.entity_id
_entity_poly.type
_entity_poly.pdbx_seq_one_letter_code
_entity_poly.pdbx_strand_id
1 'polypeptide(L)'
;MHFDFDELIYNLKSNKYKRIGSGSCRNVYDLGNGYVVKVAKDVRGILQNETEHSTYRSCKSDLFAEIAAVSENHRYLIMVKAKKITDIRIVLRYYKVQTMSDLIKRPLFAEDIESKNIGSGDLKRASSWGIVNDVPVLIDYGLSQSTYNKYYRNKLFGRFRRLDYSS
;
A
#
# COMPACT_ATOMS: atom_id res chain seq x y z
N MET A 1 6.26 11.22 15.18
CA MET A 1 5.98 12.19 14.09
C MET A 1 4.47 12.41 14.06
N HIS A 2 4.01 13.65 13.97
CA HIS A 2 2.58 13.97 13.85
C HIS A 2 2.33 14.49 12.44
N PHE A 3 1.26 14.03 11.79
CA PHE A 3 0.86 14.48 10.46
C PHE A 3 -0.44 15.27 10.59
N ASP A 4 -0.40 16.54 10.23
CA ASP A 4 -1.58 17.39 10.08
C ASP A 4 -2.21 17.13 8.70
N PHE A 5 -3.41 16.56 8.70
CA PHE A 5 -4.13 16.26 7.46
C PHE A 5 -4.70 17.51 6.77
N ASP A 6 -4.99 18.58 7.51
CA ASP A 6 -5.48 19.83 6.90
C ASP A 6 -4.35 20.50 6.12
N GLU A 7 -3.15 20.56 6.70
CA GLU A 7 -1.95 21.04 6.00
C GLU A 7 -1.62 20.17 4.77
N LEU A 8 -1.68 18.85 4.93
CA LEU A 8 -1.48 17.89 3.84
C LEU A 8 -2.44 18.14 2.68
N ILE A 9 -3.74 18.31 2.98
CA ILE A 9 -4.79 18.55 1.99
C ILE A 9 -4.58 19.90 1.30
N TYR A 10 -4.24 20.94 2.05
CA TYR A 10 -3.91 22.25 1.49
C TYR A 10 -2.75 22.15 0.50
N ASN A 11 -1.64 21.52 0.90
CA ASN A 11 -0.46 21.37 0.05
C ASN A 11 -0.71 20.49 -1.19
N LEU A 12 -1.58 19.47 -1.08
CA LEU A 12 -2.05 18.67 -2.23
C LEU A 12 -2.86 19.54 -3.22
N LYS A 13 -3.80 20.36 -2.73
CA LYS A 13 -4.62 21.26 -3.55
C LYS A 13 -3.78 22.34 -4.25
N SER A 14 -2.73 22.82 -3.58
CA SER A 14 -1.77 23.77 -4.14
C SER A 14 -0.70 23.13 -5.04
N ASN A 15 -0.81 21.83 -5.38
CA ASN A 15 0.13 21.08 -6.21
C ASN A 15 1.59 21.12 -5.71
N LYS A 16 1.81 21.24 -4.41
CA LYS A 16 3.19 21.29 -3.85
C LYS A 16 3.88 19.94 -3.84
N TYR A 17 3.12 18.85 -3.84
CA TYR A 17 3.68 17.49 -3.83
C TYR A 17 3.77 16.89 -5.23
N LYS A 18 4.92 16.28 -5.52
CA LYS A 18 5.16 15.59 -6.79
C LYS A 18 4.38 14.28 -6.83
N ARG A 19 3.52 14.09 -7.84
CA ARG A 19 2.89 12.79 -8.10
C ARG A 19 3.94 11.81 -8.64
N ILE A 20 4.11 10.68 -7.98
CA ILE A 20 5.09 9.63 -8.34
C ILE A 20 4.44 8.31 -8.76
N GLY A 21 3.14 8.16 -8.55
CA GLY A 21 2.38 6.98 -8.96
C GLY A 21 0.92 7.30 -9.20
N SER A 22 0.29 6.53 -10.09
CA SER A 22 -1.15 6.58 -10.33
C SER A 22 -1.65 5.17 -10.62
N GLY A 23 -2.47 4.64 -9.72
CA GLY A 23 -3.21 3.39 -9.92
C GLY A 23 -4.64 3.67 -10.41
N SER A 24 -5.43 2.60 -10.53
CA SER A 24 -6.83 2.67 -10.97
C SER A 24 -7.72 3.49 -10.02
N CYS A 25 -7.48 3.38 -8.71
CA CYS A 25 -8.31 3.99 -7.66
C CYS A 25 -7.52 4.89 -6.70
N ARG A 26 -6.20 5.06 -6.88
CA ARG A 26 -5.34 5.88 -6.00
C ARG A 26 -4.30 6.68 -6.79
N ASN A 27 -3.91 7.84 -6.26
CA ASN A 27 -2.71 8.58 -6.66
C ASN A 27 -1.68 8.52 -5.53
N VAL A 28 -0.39 8.52 -5.86
CA VAL A 28 0.69 8.52 -4.88
C VAL A 28 1.54 9.76 -5.07
N TYR A 29 1.73 10.51 -3.98
CA TYR A 29 2.51 11.75 -3.96
C TYR A 29 3.69 11.64 -2.99
N ASP A 30 4.81 12.20 -3.40
CA ASP A 30 6.02 12.33 -2.60
C ASP A 30 5.91 13.56 -1.69
N LEU A 31 6.02 13.35 -0.38
CA LEU A 31 5.93 14.42 0.61
C LEU A 31 7.28 15.15 0.80
N GLY A 32 8.37 14.67 0.19
CA GLY A 32 9.68 15.31 0.26
C GLY A 32 10.41 15.12 1.59
N ASN A 33 9.80 14.44 2.56
CA ASN A 33 10.32 14.23 3.92
C ASN A 33 10.57 12.75 4.24
N GLY A 34 10.75 11.91 3.21
CA GLY A 34 10.92 10.46 3.37
C GLY A 34 9.61 9.66 3.41
N TYR A 35 8.46 10.32 3.25
CA TYR A 35 7.15 9.68 3.20
C TYR A 35 6.42 9.93 1.88
N VAL A 36 5.41 9.12 1.63
CA VAL A 36 4.45 9.28 0.54
C VAL A 36 3.03 9.30 1.09
N VAL A 37 2.12 9.98 0.40
CA VAL A 37 0.68 9.86 0.63
C VAL A 37 0.01 9.12 -0.53
N LYS A 38 -0.75 8.07 -0.20
CA LYS A 38 -1.67 7.40 -1.11
C LYS A 38 -3.07 8.03 -0.96
N VAL A 39 -3.49 8.75 -1.99
CA VAL A 39 -4.77 9.47 -2.04
C VAL A 39 -5.80 8.66 -2.81
N ALA A 40 -6.90 8.28 -2.17
CA ALA A 40 -8.02 7.59 -2.80
C ALA A 40 -8.77 8.51 -3.79
N LYS A 41 -9.04 7.98 -4.99
CA LYS A 41 -9.85 8.61 -6.05
C LYS A 41 -11.34 8.27 -5.91
N ASP A 42 -11.63 7.10 -5.35
CA ASP A 42 -12.97 6.54 -5.18
C ASP A 42 -13.01 5.59 -3.98
N VAL A 43 -14.18 5.03 -3.71
CA VAL A 43 -14.43 4.09 -2.60
C VAL A 43 -13.50 2.87 -2.61
N ARG A 44 -13.05 2.39 -3.77
CA ARG A 44 -12.11 1.27 -3.85
C ARG A 44 -10.75 1.67 -3.29
N GLY A 45 -10.33 2.90 -3.54
CA GLY A 45 -9.10 3.45 -2.97
C GLY A 45 -9.18 3.59 -1.45
N ILE A 46 -10.33 4.03 -0.91
CA ILE A 46 -10.57 4.10 0.54
C ILE A 46 -10.45 2.71 1.16
N LEU A 47 -11.12 1.72 0.59
CA LEU A 47 -11.09 0.34 1.09
C LEU A 47 -9.70 -0.29 0.99
N GLN A 48 -8.95 0.02 -0.07
CA GLN A 48 -7.55 -0.42 -0.17
C GLN A 48 -6.69 0.21 0.94
N ASN A 49 -6.86 1.51 1.22
CA ASN A 49 -6.13 2.17 2.30
C ASN A 49 -6.52 1.62 3.68
N GLU A 50 -7.80 1.38 3.94
CA GLU A 50 -8.30 0.76 5.17
C GLU A 50 -7.76 -0.67 5.35
N THR A 51 -7.74 -1.46 4.27
CA THR A 51 -7.18 -2.83 4.29
C THR A 51 -5.68 -2.81 4.57
N GLU A 52 -4.93 -1.90 3.94
CA GLU A 52 -3.48 -1.74 4.21
C GLU A 52 -3.24 -1.31 5.66
N HIS A 53 -3.99 -0.34 6.17
CA HIS A 53 -3.83 0.12 7.55
C HIS A 53 -4.14 -0.96 8.59
N SER A 54 -5.27 -1.66 8.45
CA SER A 54 -5.66 -2.76 9.35
C SER A 54 -4.69 -3.95 9.28
N THR A 55 -4.18 -4.27 8.08
CA THR A 55 -3.15 -5.29 7.87
C THR A 55 -1.86 -4.93 8.59
N TYR A 56 -1.39 -3.70 8.43
CA TYR A 56 -0.17 -3.24 9.08
C TYR A 56 -0.29 -3.21 10.61
N ARG A 57 -1.41 -2.73 11.15
CA ARG A 57 -1.62 -2.70 12.61
C ARG A 57 -1.64 -4.07 13.28
N SER A 58 -1.95 -5.11 12.52
CA SER A 58 -2.05 -6.49 13.01
C SER A 58 -0.92 -7.39 12.50
N CYS A 59 0.06 -6.85 11.76
CA CYS A 59 1.20 -7.64 11.31
C CYS A 59 2.22 -7.82 12.43
N LYS A 60 2.88 -8.97 12.43
CA LYS A 60 3.95 -9.30 13.39
C LYS A 60 5.34 -9.22 12.78
N SER A 61 5.45 -9.32 11.46
CA SER A 61 6.72 -9.24 10.75
C SER A 61 7.07 -7.81 10.35
N ASP A 62 8.38 -7.53 10.35
CA ASP A 62 8.95 -6.27 9.84
C ASP A 62 9.00 -6.21 8.30
N LEU A 63 8.22 -7.05 7.63
CA LEU A 63 8.21 -7.15 6.17
C LEU A 63 7.34 -6.09 5.51
N PHE A 64 6.47 -5.43 6.27
CA PHE A 64 5.56 -4.41 5.75
C PHE A 64 6.19 -3.04 5.90
N ALA A 65 6.10 -2.22 4.86
CA ALA A 65 6.50 -0.84 4.94
C ALA A 65 5.63 -0.09 5.96
N GLU A 66 6.28 0.69 6.82
CA GLU A 66 5.63 1.45 7.89
C GLU A 66 4.51 2.35 7.34
N ILE A 67 3.31 2.21 7.90
CA ILE A 67 2.23 3.19 7.77
C ILE A 67 2.33 4.15 8.96
N ALA A 68 2.64 5.40 8.67
CA ALA A 68 2.88 6.42 9.68
C ALA A 68 1.59 7.11 10.14
N ALA A 69 0.60 7.25 9.26
CA ALA A 69 -0.71 7.81 9.59
C ALA A 69 -1.78 7.45 8.55
N VAL A 70 -3.04 7.55 8.97
CA VAL A 70 -4.21 7.48 8.09
C VAL A 70 -5.23 8.53 8.52
N SER A 71 -5.93 9.13 7.55
CA SER A 71 -7.05 10.03 7.87
C SER A 71 -8.26 9.22 8.39
N GLU A 72 -9.13 9.84 9.19
CA GLU A 72 -10.30 9.16 9.77
C GLU A 72 -11.18 8.46 8.73
N ASN A 73 -11.38 9.10 7.58
CA ASN A 73 -12.14 8.57 6.45
C ASN A 73 -11.33 7.64 5.52
N HIS A 74 -10.08 7.30 5.86
CA HIS A 74 -9.16 6.47 5.09
C HIS A 74 -8.85 6.96 3.66
N ARG A 75 -9.21 8.19 3.30
CA ARG A 75 -8.89 8.77 1.99
C ARG A 75 -7.39 9.01 1.80
N TYR A 76 -6.68 9.33 2.87
CA TYR A 76 -5.25 9.63 2.87
C TYR A 76 -4.53 8.62 3.75
N LEU A 77 -3.59 7.87 3.17
CA LEU A 77 -2.71 6.95 3.89
C LEU A 77 -1.27 7.41 3.68
N ILE A 78 -0.57 7.69 4.78
CA ILE A 78 0.82 8.12 4.77
C ILE A 78 1.69 6.94 5.15
N MET A 79 2.67 6.62 4.31
CA MET A 79 3.62 5.53 4.54
C MET A 79 5.04 5.93 4.17
N VAL A 80 6.01 5.19 4.69
CA VAL A 80 7.42 5.42 4.35
C VAL A 80 7.65 5.30 2.83
N LYS A 81 8.47 6.19 2.29
CA LYS A 81 8.83 6.18 0.87
C LYS A 81 9.88 5.11 0.63
N ALA A 82 9.57 4.16 -0.25
CA ALA A 82 10.50 3.12 -0.65
C ALA A 82 11.11 3.40 -2.03
N LYS A 83 12.36 2.98 -2.24
CA LYS A 83 12.96 2.90 -3.58
C LYS A 83 12.31 1.74 -4.34
N LYS A 84 12.00 1.93 -5.62
CA LYS A 84 11.32 0.93 -6.44
C LYS A 84 12.21 -0.30 -6.66
N ILE A 85 11.64 -1.50 -6.49
CA ILE A 85 12.25 -2.75 -6.93
C ILE A 85 11.64 -3.14 -8.29
N THR A 86 12.51 -3.43 -9.26
CA THR A 86 12.10 -3.93 -10.59
C THR A 86 12.47 -5.40 -10.78
N ASP A 87 13.30 -5.95 -9.91
CA ASP A 87 13.79 -7.32 -9.96
C ASP A 87 13.59 -8.02 -8.62
N ILE A 88 12.70 -9.01 -8.61
CA ILE A 88 12.36 -9.79 -7.41
C ILE A 88 13.58 -10.53 -6.83
N ARG A 89 14.63 -10.79 -7.62
CA ARG A 89 15.88 -11.40 -7.16
C ARG A 89 16.59 -10.55 -6.09
N ILE A 90 16.30 -9.25 -6.01
CA ILE A 90 16.78 -8.39 -4.92
C ILE A 90 16.23 -8.88 -3.57
N VAL A 91 14.92 -9.14 -3.51
CA VAL A 91 14.24 -9.66 -2.31
C VAL A 91 14.79 -11.04 -1.95
N LEU A 92 14.89 -11.94 -2.94
CA LEU A 92 15.37 -13.31 -2.72
C LEU A 92 16.80 -13.35 -2.15
N ARG A 93 17.71 -12.54 -2.71
CA ARG A 93 19.10 -12.44 -2.24
C ARG A 93 19.18 -11.88 -0.82
N TYR A 94 18.42 -10.83 -0.53
CA TYR A 94 18.40 -10.22 0.81
C TYR A 94 17.95 -11.23 1.87
N TYR A 95 16.84 -11.93 1.62
CA TYR A 95 16.31 -12.91 2.56
C TYR A 95 17.03 -14.27 2.49
N LYS A 96 18.01 -14.45 1.61
CA LYS A 96 18.76 -15.72 1.42
C LYS A 96 17.83 -16.91 1.14
N VAL A 97 16.88 -16.72 0.22
CA VAL A 97 15.95 -17.77 -0.24
C VAL A 97 16.08 -17.97 -1.74
N GLN A 98 15.74 -19.15 -2.23
CA GLN A 98 15.77 -19.44 -3.67
C GLN A 98 14.49 -19.00 -4.37
N THR A 99 13.35 -19.15 -3.69
CA THR A 99 12.04 -18.81 -4.25
C THR A 99 11.22 -17.94 -3.30
N MET A 100 10.24 -17.21 -3.85
CA MET A 100 9.28 -16.47 -3.05
C MET A 100 8.41 -17.38 -2.18
N SER A 101 8.19 -18.62 -2.63
CA SER A 101 7.47 -19.62 -1.85
C SER A 101 8.21 -19.96 -0.55
N ASP A 102 9.54 -20.00 -0.58
CA ASP A 102 10.36 -20.26 0.61
C ASP A 102 10.29 -19.10 1.60
N LEU A 103 10.25 -17.86 1.08
CA LEU A 103 10.05 -16.67 1.92
C LEU A 103 8.68 -16.72 2.59
N ILE A 104 7.61 -16.93 1.80
CA ILE A 104 6.20 -16.97 2.26
C ILE A 104 6.00 -18.03 3.35
N LYS A 105 6.71 -19.16 3.30
CA LYS A 105 6.61 -20.24 4.28
C LYS A 105 7.34 -19.96 5.61
N ARG A 106 8.06 -18.85 5.75
CA ARG A 106 8.69 -18.49 7.03
C ARG A 106 7.62 -18.22 8.09
N PRO A 107 7.75 -18.71 9.34
CA PRO A 107 6.66 -18.71 10.31
C PRO A 107 5.95 -17.37 10.51
N LEU A 108 6.70 -16.28 10.77
CA LEU A 108 6.10 -14.95 10.98
C LEU A 108 5.43 -14.39 9.73
N PHE A 109 5.96 -14.71 8.54
CA PHE A 109 5.39 -14.23 7.29
C PHE A 109 4.17 -15.06 6.87
N ALA A 110 4.22 -16.37 7.07
CA ALA A 110 3.09 -17.26 6.85
C ALA A 110 1.91 -16.86 7.74
N GLU A 111 2.16 -16.59 9.02
CA GLU A 111 1.13 -16.12 9.95
C GLU A 111 0.51 -14.81 9.48
N ASP A 112 1.33 -13.85 9.02
CA ASP A 112 0.84 -12.58 8.48
C ASP A 112 0.04 -12.73 7.18
N ILE A 113 0.41 -13.65 6.30
CA ILE A 113 -0.25 -13.88 5.01
C ILE A 113 -1.56 -14.65 5.19
N GLU A 114 -1.54 -15.75 5.96
CA GLU A 114 -2.70 -16.61 6.19
C GLU A 114 -3.79 -15.89 6.97
N SER A 115 -3.44 -15.13 8.02
CA SER A 115 -4.42 -14.39 8.81
C SER A 115 -5.14 -13.29 8.03
N LYS A 116 -4.59 -12.84 6.89
CA LYS A 116 -5.01 -11.60 6.22
C LYS A 116 -5.49 -11.80 4.77
N ASN A 117 -5.58 -13.03 4.28
CA ASN A 117 -6.02 -13.36 2.92
C ASN A 117 -5.26 -12.56 1.83
N ILE A 118 -3.98 -12.29 2.05
CA ILE A 118 -3.14 -11.60 1.06
C ILE A 118 -2.94 -12.57 -0.11
N GLY A 119 -3.31 -12.13 -1.32
CA GLY A 119 -3.13 -12.94 -2.52
C GLY A 119 -1.66 -13.27 -2.74
N SER A 120 -1.28 -14.55 -2.64
CA SER A 120 0.11 -15.00 -2.83
C SER A 120 0.67 -14.66 -4.23
N GLY A 121 -0.19 -14.37 -5.21
CA GLY A 121 0.18 -13.87 -6.53
C GLY A 121 0.73 -12.44 -6.52
N ASP A 122 0.24 -11.56 -5.64
CA ASP A 122 0.71 -10.18 -5.55
C ASP A 122 2.07 -10.09 -4.84
N LEU A 123 2.34 -10.98 -3.89
CA LEU A 123 3.62 -11.06 -3.18
C LEU A 123 4.80 -11.44 -4.08
N LYS A 124 4.53 -12.15 -5.19
CA LYS A 124 5.56 -12.60 -6.14
C LYS A 124 6.00 -11.51 -7.12
N ARG A 125 5.31 -10.36 -7.17
CA ARG A 125 5.62 -9.28 -8.12
C ARG A 125 6.66 -8.34 -7.53
N ALA A 126 7.72 -8.05 -8.28
CA ALA A 126 8.74 -7.08 -7.89
C ALA A 126 8.14 -5.69 -7.53
N SER A 127 7.09 -5.28 -8.25
CA SER A 127 6.39 -4.00 -8.03
C SER A 127 5.68 -3.88 -6.68
N SER A 128 5.42 -4.99 -5.99
CA SER A 128 4.80 -5.00 -4.67
C SER A 128 5.81 -4.76 -3.55
N TRP A 129 7.10 -4.72 -3.89
CA TRP A 129 8.21 -4.52 -2.96
C TRP A 129 8.93 -3.19 -3.22
N GLY A 130 9.55 -2.66 -2.17
CA GLY A 130 10.44 -1.51 -2.24
C GLY A 130 11.58 -1.63 -1.24
N ILE A 131 12.60 -0.79 -1.37
CA ILE A 131 13.73 -0.73 -0.42
C ILE A 131 13.55 0.48 0.49
N VAL A 132 13.55 0.24 1.80
CA VAL A 132 13.57 1.26 2.86
C VAL A 132 14.78 0.98 3.73
N ASN A 133 15.68 1.95 3.89
CA ASN A 133 16.92 1.78 4.68
C ASN A 133 17.68 0.48 4.34
N ASP A 134 17.84 0.20 3.04
CA ASP A 134 18.47 -1.01 2.48
C ASP A 134 17.77 -2.35 2.79
N VAL A 135 16.59 -2.31 3.39
CA VAL A 135 15.73 -3.46 3.65
C VAL A 135 14.60 -3.56 2.60
N PRO A 136 14.48 -4.68 1.86
CA PRO A 136 13.31 -4.93 1.02
C PRO A 136 12.06 -5.20 1.85
N VAL A 137 11.02 -4.39 1.64
CA VAL A 137 9.73 -4.46 2.34
C VAL A 137 8.57 -4.45 1.34
N LEU A 138 7.42 -4.98 1.75
CA LEU A 138 6.15 -4.93 1.04
C LEU A 138 5.54 -3.53 1.13
N ILE A 139 5.22 -2.95 -0.03
CA ILE A 139 4.61 -1.62 -0.16
C ILE A 139 3.19 -1.66 -0.72
N ASP A 140 2.77 -2.81 -1.24
CA ASP A 140 1.43 -3.04 -1.79
C ASP A 140 0.88 -4.39 -1.34
N TYR A 141 -0.14 -4.33 -0.49
CA TYR A 141 -0.81 -5.48 0.13
C TYR A 141 -2.32 -5.19 0.36
N GLY A 142 -2.87 -4.21 -0.35
CA GLY A 142 -4.26 -3.76 -0.20
C GLY A 142 -5.28 -4.51 -1.06
N LEU A 143 -4.85 -5.43 -1.93
CA LEU A 143 -5.71 -6.23 -2.81
C LEU A 143 -5.91 -7.64 -2.23
N SER A 144 -6.92 -7.78 -1.38
CA SER A 144 -7.42 -9.11 -1.01
C SER A 144 -8.33 -9.66 -2.10
N GLN A 145 -8.39 -11.00 -2.22
CA GLN A 145 -9.30 -11.69 -3.14
C GLN A 145 -10.78 -11.32 -2.86
N SER A 146 -11.12 -11.01 -1.61
CA SER A 146 -12.45 -10.55 -1.20
C SER A 146 -12.77 -9.14 -1.70
N THR A 147 -11.81 -8.19 -1.63
CA THR A 147 -11.96 -6.85 -2.20
C THR A 147 -12.08 -6.89 -3.72
N TYR A 148 -11.30 -7.77 -4.38
CA TYR A 148 -11.43 -8.00 -5.82
C TYR A 148 -12.81 -8.56 -6.19
N ASN A 149 -13.29 -9.60 -5.49
CA ASN A 149 -14.58 -10.21 -5.77
C ASN A 149 -15.75 -9.25 -5.50
N LYS A 150 -15.70 -8.48 -4.41
CA LYS A 150 -16.78 -7.57 -4.00
C LYS A 150 -16.95 -6.39 -4.97
N TYR A 151 -15.85 -5.84 -5.51
CA TYR A 151 -15.90 -4.58 -6.27
C TYR A 151 -15.47 -4.66 -7.74
N TYR A 152 -14.75 -5.71 -8.15
CA TYR A 152 -14.25 -5.85 -9.52
C TYR A 152 -14.93 -6.99 -10.30
N ARG A 153 -15.43 -8.03 -9.61
CA ARG A 153 -16.14 -9.16 -10.26
C ARG A 153 -17.61 -8.86 -10.55
N ASN A 154 -18.29 -8.11 -9.68
CA ASN A 154 -19.68 -7.69 -9.90
C ASN A 154 -19.74 -6.44 -10.78
N LYS A 155 -20.06 -6.62 -12.08
CA LYS A 155 -20.21 -5.54 -13.09
C LYS A 155 -21.32 -4.51 -12.78
N LEU A 156 -22.13 -4.71 -11.73
CA LEU A 156 -23.20 -3.79 -11.32
C LEU A 156 -22.70 -2.44 -10.79
N PHE A 157 -21.41 -2.31 -10.46
CA PHE A 157 -20.82 -1.06 -9.92
C PHE A 157 -20.05 -0.23 -10.97
N GLY A 158 -20.42 -0.33 -12.25
CA GLY A 158 -19.75 0.36 -13.37
C GLY A 158 -19.70 1.90 -13.31
N ARG A 159 -20.27 2.54 -12.28
CA ARG A 159 -20.19 3.99 -12.04
C ARG A 159 -19.69 4.26 -10.61
N PHE A 160 -18.43 3.96 -10.32
CA PHE A 160 -17.82 4.41 -9.08
C PHE A 160 -17.72 5.94 -9.09
N ARG A 161 -18.47 6.57 -8.18
CA ARG A 161 -18.51 8.03 -8.03
C ARG A 161 -17.13 8.51 -7.58
N ARG A 162 -16.49 9.36 -8.39
CA ARG A 162 -15.26 10.05 -7.97
C ARG A 162 -15.56 10.83 -6.70
N LEU A 163 -14.69 10.71 -5.72
CA LEU A 163 -14.81 11.51 -4.49
C LEU A 163 -14.48 12.94 -4.84
N ASP A 164 -15.43 13.85 -4.62
CA ASP A 164 -15.18 15.28 -4.83
C ASP A 164 -14.11 15.76 -3.84
N TYR A 165 -13.26 16.69 -4.26
CA TYR A 165 -12.08 17.13 -3.49
C TYR A 165 -12.39 18.27 -2.51
N SER A 166 -13.67 18.56 -2.31
CA SER A 166 -14.23 19.78 -1.73
C SER A 166 -14.94 19.58 -0.38
N SER A 167 -14.79 18.43 0.28
CA SER A 167 -15.31 18.20 1.63
C SER A 167 -14.33 17.41 2.47
#